data_AF-A0A934HI25-F1
#
_entry.id   AF-A0A934HI25-F1
#
_cell.length_a   1.000
_cell.length_b   1.000
_cell.length_c   1.000
_cell.angle_alpha   90.00
_cell.angle_beta   90.00
_cell.angle_gamma   90.00
#
_symmetry.space_group_name_H-M   'P 1'
#
loop_
_entity.id
_entity.type
_entity.pdbx_description
1 polymer ?
#
loop_
_entity_poly.entity_id
_entity_poly.type
_entity_poly.pdbx_seq_one_letter_code
_entity_poly.pdbx_strand_id
1 'polypeptide(L)'
;MRNYNGRVKYYFIRVTNVNIFNALVKAAEHLSAEKGADFDARRNGGFYELVTASASFWHDLYLYGQMIVQAQDEYIDGGEEQPA
;
A
#
# COMPACT_ATOMS: atom_id res chain seq x y z
N MET A 1 -21.39 25.39 -6.61
CA MET A 1 -20.23 24.75 -7.25
C MET A 1 -19.16 24.57 -6.17
N ARG A 2 -18.94 23.34 -5.68
CA ARG A 2 -17.86 23.06 -4.72
C ARG A 2 -16.56 22.94 -5.50
N ASN A 3 -15.66 23.89 -5.32
CA ASN A 3 -14.29 23.82 -5.83
C ASN A 3 -13.56 22.69 -5.08
N TYR A 4 -13.59 21.47 -5.61
CA TYR A 4 -12.66 20.43 -5.19
C TYR A 4 -11.31 20.77 -5.82
N ASN A 5 -10.46 21.48 -5.07
CA ASN A 5 -9.01 21.44 -5.28
C ASN A 5 -8.51 20.05 -4.87
N GLY A 6 -8.96 19.02 -5.59
CA GLY A 6 -8.69 17.61 -5.29
C GLY A 6 -7.28 17.26 -5.73
N ARG A 7 -6.27 17.64 -4.94
CA ARG A 7 -4.96 17.00 -5.02
C ARG A 7 -5.19 15.51 -4.79
N VAL A 8 -4.92 14.69 -5.81
CA VAL A 8 -5.03 13.23 -5.70
C VAL A 8 -4.07 12.81 -4.59
N LYS A 9 -4.60 12.22 -3.52
CA LYS A 9 -3.77 11.67 -2.44
C LYS A 9 -3.33 10.26 -2.84
N TYR A 10 -2.06 9.98 -2.66
CA TYR A 10 -1.52 8.63 -2.80
C TYR A 10 -1.21 8.07 -1.42
N TYR A 11 -1.34 6.77 -1.27
CA TYR A 11 -1.06 6.04 -0.04
C TYR A 11 -0.03 4.97 -0.36
N PHE A 12 0.90 4.74 0.55
CA PHE A 12 1.96 3.76 0.37
C PHE A 12 2.08 2.77 1.52
N ILE A 13 2.60 1.58 1.21
CA ILE A 13 3.07 0.59 2.16
C ILE A 13 4.49 0.22 1.76
N ARG A 14 5.46 0.35 2.68
CA ARG A 14 6.87 0.03 2.47
C ARG A 14 7.31 -1.10 3.39
N VAL A 15 8.09 -2.02 2.82
CA VAL A 15 8.73 -3.12 3.55
C VAL A 15 10.14 -3.34 3.05
N THR A 16 11.03 -3.82 3.91
CA THR A 16 12.40 -4.22 3.54
C THR A 16 12.50 -5.70 3.18
N ASN A 17 11.61 -6.53 3.72
CA ASN A 17 11.56 -7.96 3.47
C ASN A 17 10.75 -8.29 2.20
N VAL A 18 11.41 -8.92 1.22
CA VAL A 18 10.80 -9.30 -0.07
C VAL A 18 9.69 -10.33 0.05
N ASN A 19 9.72 -11.20 1.07
CA ASN A 19 8.67 -12.20 1.26
C ASN A 19 7.35 -11.54 1.72
N ILE A 20 7.45 -10.54 2.59
CA ILE A 20 6.30 -9.74 3.05
C ILE A 20 5.75 -8.93 1.87
N PHE A 21 6.63 -8.34 1.05
CA PHE A 21 6.23 -7.65 -0.17
C PHE A 21 5.45 -8.56 -1.12
N ASN A 22 5.98 -9.75 -1.41
CA ASN A 22 5.33 -10.71 -2.31
C ASN A 22 3.96 -11.16 -1.77
N ALA A 23 3.81 -11.31 -0.45
CA ALA A 23 2.53 -11.61 0.17
C ALA A 23 1.53 -10.45 0.02
N LEU A 24 1.98 -9.22 0.23
CA LEU A 24 1.17 -8.01 0.04
C LEU A 24 0.74 -7.82 -1.42
N VAL A 25 1.62 -8.08 -2.40
CA VAL A 25 1.29 -8.00 -3.83
C VAL A 25 0.17 -8.99 -4.18
N LYS A 26 0.27 -10.23 -3.71
CA LYS A 26 -0.81 -11.22 -3.93
C LYS A 26 -2.13 -10.80 -3.30
N ALA A 27 -2.09 -10.26 -2.08
CA ALA A 27 -3.29 -9.73 -1.44
C ALA A 27 -3.87 -8.54 -2.22
N ALA A 28 -3.01 -7.65 -2.73
CA ALA A 28 -3.39 -6.51 -3.55
C ALA A 28 -4.04 -6.93 -4.87
N GLU A 29 -3.52 -7.96 -5.55
CA GLU A 29 -4.10 -8.53 -6.78
C GLU A 29 -5.52 -9.08 -6.57
N HIS A 30 -5.77 -9.73 -5.43
CA HIS A 30 -7.11 -10.21 -5.09
C HIS A 30 -8.07 -9.07 -4.72
N LEU A 31 -7.60 -8.16 -3.86
CA LEU A 31 -8.43 -7.10 -3.31
C LEU A 31 -8.73 -5.99 -4.34
N SER A 32 -7.85 -5.78 -5.31
CA SER A 32 -8.02 -4.76 -6.37
C SER A 32 -9.23 -5.06 -7.24
N ALA A 33 -9.41 -6.33 -7.59
CA ALA A 33 -10.54 -6.81 -8.37
C ALA A 33 -11.86 -6.64 -7.61
N GLU A 34 -11.87 -6.89 -6.30
CA GLU A 34 -13.06 -6.76 -5.45
C GLU A 34 -13.47 -5.29 -5.23
N LYS A 35 -12.49 -4.39 -5.11
CA LYS A 35 -12.71 -2.98 -4.76
C LYS A 35 -12.69 -2.02 -5.94
N GLY A 36 -12.31 -2.48 -7.13
CA GLY A 36 -12.10 -1.61 -8.30
C GLY A 36 -11.01 -0.58 -8.04
N ALA A 37 -9.94 -0.98 -7.36
CA ALA A 37 -8.85 -0.09 -6.94
C ALA A 37 -7.54 -0.46 -7.65
N ASP A 38 -6.89 0.53 -8.25
CA ASP A 38 -5.57 0.35 -8.86
C ASP A 38 -4.45 0.48 -7.82
N PHE A 39 -3.35 -0.22 -8.09
CA PHE A 39 -2.11 -0.10 -7.31
C PHE A 39 -0.88 -0.25 -8.19
N ASP A 40 0.23 0.32 -7.74
CA ASP A 40 1.57 0.15 -8.30
C ASP A 40 2.46 -0.56 -7.29
N ALA A 41 3.26 -1.52 -7.77
CA ALA A 41 4.16 -2.33 -6.97
C ALA A 41 5.58 -2.12 -7.50
N ARG A 42 6.44 -1.45 -6.73
CA ARG A 42 7.77 -1.05 -7.18
C ARG A 42 8.86 -1.39 -6.19
N ARG A 43 10.04 -1.68 -6.72
CA ARG A 43 11.28 -1.84 -5.95
C ARG A 43 12.07 -0.55 -6.01
N ASN A 44 12.39 0.02 -4.86
CA ASN A 44 13.28 1.16 -4.74
C ASN A 44 14.55 0.75 -3.98
N GLY A 45 15.67 1.47 -4.13
CA GLY A 45 17.04 1.06 -3.74
C GLY A 45 17.34 0.79 -2.25
N GLY A 46 16.35 0.37 -1.46
CA GLY A 46 16.42 0.00 -0.05
C GLY A 46 15.10 -0.56 0.52
N PHE A 47 14.00 -0.54 -0.25
CA PHE A 47 12.68 -1.02 0.17
C PHE A 47 11.82 -1.43 -1.02
N TYR A 48 10.78 -2.20 -0.74
CA TYR A 48 9.70 -2.53 -1.66
C TYR A 48 8.46 -1.74 -1.28
N GLU A 49 7.72 -1.25 -2.27
CA GLU A 49 6.60 -0.33 -2.05
C GLU A 49 5.37 -0.71 -2.85
N LEU A 50 4.21 -0.65 -2.20
CA LEU A 50 2.90 -0.64 -2.84
C LEU A 50 2.29 0.74 -2.71
N VAL A 51 1.81 1.31 -3.82
CA VAL A 51 1.19 2.63 -3.88
C VAL A 51 -0.21 2.53 -4.45
N THR A 52 -1.17 3.27 -3.90
CA THR A 52 -2.55 3.33 -4.39
C THR A 52 -3.16 4.73 -4.19
N ALA A 53 -4.17 5.08 -4.97
CA ALA A 53 -4.98 6.28 -4.73
C ALA A 53 -6.21 6.01 -3.82
N SER A 54 -6.42 4.76 -3.39
CA SER A 54 -7.58 4.35 -2.60
C SER A 54 -7.21 4.14 -1.13
N ALA A 55 -7.72 5.02 -0.27
CA ALA A 55 -7.47 4.96 1.18
C ALA A 55 -8.00 3.68 1.83
N SER A 56 -9.18 3.21 1.40
CA SER A 56 -9.79 1.99 1.95
C SER A 56 -9.02 0.74 1.53
N PHE A 57 -8.57 0.69 0.28
CA PHE A 57 -7.72 -0.40 -0.22
C PHE A 57 -6.35 -0.41 0.50
N TRP A 58 -5.74 0.76 0.67
CA TRP A 58 -4.51 0.91 1.45
C TRP A 58 -4.66 0.41 2.90
N HIS A 59 -5.75 0.82 3.57
CA HIS A 59 -5.97 0.46 4.96
C HIS A 59 -6.07 -1.06 5.16
N ASP A 60 -6.81 -1.75 4.28
CA ASP A 60 -6.97 -3.20 4.35
C ASP A 60 -5.64 -3.93 4.10
N LEU A 61 -4.85 -3.48 3.12
CA LEU A 61 -3.51 -4.03 2.87
C LEU A 61 -2.53 -3.76 4.02
N TYR A 62 -2.61 -2.57 4.63
CA TYR A 62 -1.77 -2.22 5.77
C TYR A 62 -2.06 -3.11 6.98
N LEU A 63 -3.33 -3.37 7.28
CA LEU A 63 -3.73 -4.29 8.35
C LEU A 63 -3.26 -5.72 8.06
N TYR A 64 -3.41 -6.20 6.82
CA TYR A 64 -2.89 -7.50 6.42
C TYR A 64 -1.36 -7.59 6.58
N GLY A 65 -0.64 -6.55 6.16
CA GLY A 65 0.80 -6.46 6.35
C GLY A 65 1.22 -6.46 7.82
N GLN A 66 0.51 -5.72 8.67
CA GLN A 66 0.73 -5.71 10.13
C GLN A 66 0.59 -7.12 10.74
N MET A 67 -0.39 -7.93 10.28
CA MET A 67 -0.52 -9.31 10.74
C MET A 67 0.65 -10.19 10.32
N ILE A 68 1.19 -10.00 9.11
CA ILE A 68 2.35 -10.75 8.62
C ILE A 68 3.61 -10.39 9.42
N VAL A 69 3.85 -9.09 9.64
CA VAL A 69 5.09 -8.65 10.28
C VAL A 69 5.12 -8.96 11.77
N GLN A 70 3.98 -8.91 12.47
CA GLN A 70 3.87 -9.35 13.86
C GLN A 70 4.20 -10.83 14.04
N ALA A 71 3.88 -11.67 13.04
CA ALA A 71 4.20 -13.09 13.07
C ALA A 71 5.70 -13.38 12.78
N GLN A 72 6.45 -12.39 12.29
CA GLN A 72 7.83 -12.57 11.81
C GLN A 72 8.86 -11.64 12.50
N ASP A 73 8.44 -10.83 13.49
CA ASP A 73 9.27 -9.80 14.15
C ASP A 73 9.87 -8.78 13.15
N GLU A 74 9.07 -8.42 12.14
CA GLU A 74 9.47 -7.55 11.03
C GLU A 74 8.79 -6.17 11.13
N TYR A 75 9.23 -5.21 10.30
CA TYR A 75 8.68 -3.85 10.27
C TYR A 75 7.99 -3.53 8.93
N ILE A 76 6.88 -2.79 9.01
CA ILE A 76 6.14 -2.25 7.87
C ILE A 76 5.85 -0.76 8.11
N ASP A 77 6.12 0.06 7.10
CA ASP A 77 5.84 1.49 7.09
C ASP A 77 4.64 1.78 6.19
N GLY A 78 3.80 2.74 6.56
CA GLY A 78 2.61 3.11 5.80
C GLY A 78 2.24 4.57 6.00
N GLY A 79 1.87 5.26 4.93
CA GLY A 79 1.57 6.69 4.99
C GLY A 79 0.90 7.26 3.76
N GLU A 80 0.68 8.58 3.78
CA GLU A 80 0.15 9.38 2.68
C GLU A 80 1.29 10.11 1.95
N GLU A 81 1.33 10.03 0.61
CA GLU A 81 2.10 10.91 -0.26
C GLU A 81 1.21 12.07 -0.73
N GLN A 82 1.60 13.30 -0.40
CA GLN A 82 1.04 14.49 -1.05
C GLN A 82 1.79 14.75 -2.36
N PRO A 83 1.09 14.91 -3.50
CA PRO A 83 1.75 15.43 -4.69
C PRO A 83 2.23 16.86 -4.40
N ALA A 84 3.47 17.15 -4.80
CA ALA A 84 4.13 18.46 -4.64
C ALA A 84 3.29 19.62 -5.20
#